data_AF-A0A850LZ66-F1
#
_entry.id   AF-A0A850LZ66-F1
#
_cell.length_a   1.000
_cell.length_b   1.000
_cell.length_c   1.000
_cell.angle_alpha   90.00
_cell.angle_beta   90.00
_cell.angle_gamma   90.00
#
_symmetry.space_group_name_H-M   'P 1'
#
loop_
_entity.id
_entity.type
_entity.pdbx_description
1 polymer ?
#
loop_
_entity_poly.entity_id
_entity_poly.type
_entity_poly.pdbx_seq_one_letter_code
_entity_poly.pdbx_strand_id
1 'polypeptide(L)'
;MRKIGAKVCVIENGGEISAYSNIQIDVGIYAGESILSEKIGFRLNPKDFPIGIGTSSGTVGHAISFGVADAAIAIADNATLADAAATAIGNEVRGKDREKSIQNGLEVAETIEGVRGAFIILGDKAGTVGKLPQFIKIRGKKWELVKQKLDFLPDFIKDIY
;
A
#
# COMPACT_ATOMS: atom_id res chain seq x y z
N MET A 1 1.19 22.32 1.20
CA MET A 1 -0.03 22.07 2.00
C MET A 1 0.16 22.35 3.50
N ARG A 2 1.02 21.62 4.24
CA ARG A 2 1.20 21.86 5.69
C ARG A 2 1.64 23.28 6.05
N LYS A 3 2.60 23.85 5.31
CA LYS A 3 3.10 25.23 5.52
C LYS A 3 2.03 26.32 5.37
N ILE A 4 0.94 26.05 4.66
CA ILE A 4 -0.18 26.99 4.47
C ILE A 4 -1.38 26.70 5.41
N GLY A 5 -1.17 25.86 6.43
CA GLY A 5 -2.16 25.61 7.49
C GLY A 5 -3.20 24.52 7.19
N ALA A 6 -3.02 23.72 6.13
CA ALA A 6 -3.91 22.60 5.85
C ALA A 6 -3.85 21.55 6.98
N LYS A 7 -5.02 21.25 7.57
CA LYS A 7 -5.15 20.29 8.68
C LYS A 7 -5.25 18.83 8.21
N VAL A 8 -5.62 18.63 6.95
CA VAL A 8 -5.70 17.34 6.28
C VAL A 8 -4.93 17.47 4.96
N CYS A 9 -3.92 16.63 4.78
CA CYS A 9 -3.08 16.55 3.59
C CYS A 9 -2.95 15.07 3.24
N VAL A 10 -3.41 14.70 2.05
CA VAL A 10 -3.24 13.35 1.50
C VAL A 10 -2.73 13.53 0.09
N ILE A 11 -1.58 12.94 -0.18
CA ILE A 11 -1.00 12.84 -1.50
C ILE A 11 -0.90 11.36 -1.80
N GLU A 12 -1.48 10.95 -2.93
CA GLU A 12 -1.37 9.62 -3.49
C GLU A 12 -0.76 9.77 -4.88
N ASN A 13 0.18 8.87 -5.19
CA ASN A 13 0.86 8.83 -6.48
C ASN A 13 1.14 7.36 -6.82
N GLY A 14 0.17 6.66 -7.38
CA GLY A 14 0.27 5.23 -7.67
C GLY A 14 0.18 4.38 -6.39
N GLY A 15 1.24 3.64 -6.09
CA GLY A 15 1.30 2.75 -4.93
C GLY A 15 1.64 3.46 -3.62
N GLU A 16 1.97 4.75 -3.69
CA GLU A 16 2.56 5.52 -2.59
C GLU A 16 1.60 6.56 -2.04
N ILE A 17 1.60 6.70 -0.71
CA ILE A 17 0.83 7.70 0.02
C ILE A 17 1.74 8.47 0.98
N SER A 18 1.63 9.79 0.96
CA SER A 18 2.13 10.68 2.01
C SER A 18 0.96 11.40 2.64
N ALA A 19 0.74 11.20 3.95
CA ALA A 19 -0.40 11.76 4.63
C ALA A 19 -0.06 12.43 5.95
N TYR A 20 -0.81 13.49 6.25
CA TYR A 20 -0.83 14.19 7.53
C TYR A 20 -2.25 14.66 7.81
N SER A 21 -2.81 14.31 8.96
CA SER A 21 -4.18 14.68 9.30
C SER A 21 -4.40 14.76 10.81
N ASN A 22 -5.28 15.65 11.24
CA ASN A 22 -5.80 15.70 12.61
C ASN A 22 -7.11 14.91 12.78
N ILE A 23 -7.64 14.34 11.71
CA ILE A 23 -8.80 13.45 11.69
C ILE A 23 -8.42 12.08 11.13
N GLN A 24 -9.28 11.10 11.33
CA GLN A 24 -9.10 9.76 10.80
C GLN A 24 -9.19 9.72 9.26
N ILE A 25 -8.36 8.90 8.62
CA ILE A 25 -8.42 8.60 7.18
C ILE A 25 -8.42 7.09 7.00
N ASP A 26 -9.31 6.57 6.17
CA ASP A 26 -9.33 5.17 5.77
C ASP A 26 -8.68 5.02 4.39
N VAL A 27 -7.71 4.11 4.26
CA VAL A 27 -6.95 3.82 3.04
C VAL A 27 -7.22 2.37 2.62
N GLY A 28 -7.64 2.16 1.37
CA GLY A 28 -7.84 0.82 0.82
C GLY A 28 -6.55 0.18 0.34
N ILE A 29 -6.47 -1.15 0.44
CA ILE A 29 -5.37 -1.94 -0.12
C ILE A 29 -5.85 -2.59 -1.41
N TYR A 30 -5.09 -2.35 -2.48
CA TYR A 30 -5.24 -3.03 -3.76
C TYR A 30 -4.09 -4.02 -3.93
N ALA A 31 -4.44 -5.29 -4.14
CA ALA A 31 -3.49 -6.40 -4.24
C ALA A 31 -3.82 -7.26 -5.48
N GLY A 32 -4.16 -6.61 -6.59
CA GLY A 32 -4.46 -7.27 -7.86
C GLY A 32 -5.62 -8.25 -7.77
N GLU A 33 -5.41 -9.45 -8.31
CA GLU A 33 -6.40 -10.55 -8.31
C GLU A 33 -6.52 -11.27 -6.96
N SER A 34 -5.72 -10.91 -5.95
CA SER A 34 -5.83 -11.53 -4.62
C SER A 34 -7.25 -11.40 -4.08
N ILE A 35 -7.75 -12.46 -3.42
CA ILE A 35 -9.06 -12.47 -2.77
C ILE A 35 -9.21 -11.38 -1.70
N LEU A 36 -8.10 -10.83 -1.21
CA LEU A 36 -8.06 -9.75 -0.21
C LEU A 36 -8.13 -8.36 -0.84
N SER A 37 -7.84 -8.22 -2.13
CA SER A 37 -7.87 -6.96 -2.85
C SER A 37 -9.22 -6.27 -2.67
N GLU A 38 -9.19 -4.96 -2.38
CA GLU A 38 -10.37 -4.08 -2.20
C GLU A 38 -11.30 -4.43 -1.02
N LYS A 39 -10.97 -5.46 -0.22
CA LYS A 39 -11.79 -5.89 0.93
C LYS A 39 -11.21 -5.48 2.27
N ILE A 40 -9.94 -5.10 2.29
CA ILE A 40 -9.21 -4.68 3.49
C ILE A 40 -8.53 -3.33 3.27
N GLY A 41 -8.20 -2.68 4.37
CA GLY A 41 -7.52 -1.40 4.36
C GLY A 41 -6.96 -1.04 5.73
N PHE A 42 -6.36 0.13 5.77
CA PHE A 42 -5.83 0.75 6.98
C PHE A 42 -6.70 1.92 7.42
N ARG A 43 -6.98 1.98 8.72
CA ARG A 43 -7.52 3.15 9.39
C ARG A 43 -6.38 3.91 10.05
N LEU A 44 -6.08 5.06 9.49
CA LEU A 44 -5.07 5.99 9.95
C LEU A 44 -5.70 6.94 10.96
N ASN A 45 -5.24 6.87 12.21
CA ASN A 45 -5.65 7.75 13.28
C ASN A 45 -4.67 8.94 13.40
N PRO A 46 -5.04 10.04 14.10
CA PRO A 46 -4.15 11.18 14.33
C PRO A 46 -2.73 10.80 14.82
N LYS A 47 -2.62 9.74 15.64
CA LYS A 47 -1.35 9.20 16.18
C LYS A 47 -0.44 8.52 15.15
N ASP A 48 -0.97 8.18 13.97
CA ASP A 48 -0.22 7.51 12.91
C ASP A 48 0.48 8.53 12.00
N PHE A 49 0.07 9.80 12.03
CA PHE A 49 0.62 10.87 11.20
C PHE A 49 1.84 11.55 11.83
N PRO A 50 2.81 12.03 11.01
CA PRO A 50 2.89 11.87 9.56
C PRO A 50 3.13 10.41 9.18
N ILE A 51 2.67 10.01 8.00
CA ILE A 51 2.83 8.64 7.51
C ILE A 51 3.18 8.62 6.03
N GLY A 52 4.14 7.75 5.70
CA GLY A 52 4.38 7.24 4.37
C GLY A 52 3.87 5.81 4.28
N ILE A 53 3.20 5.48 3.18
CA ILE A 53 2.84 4.13 2.80
C ILE A 53 3.39 3.93 1.39
N GLY A 54 4.15 2.86 1.16
CA GLY A 54 4.63 2.48 -0.16
C GLY A 54 4.13 1.08 -0.48
N THR A 55 3.79 0.83 -1.73
CA THR A 55 3.28 -0.47 -2.18
C THR A 55 4.02 -0.91 -3.43
N SER A 56 4.71 -2.04 -3.36
CA SER A 56 5.26 -2.71 -4.54
C SER A 56 4.41 -3.94 -4.88
N SER A 57 4.25 -4.23 -6.17
CA SER A 57 3.53 -5.41 -6.64
C SER A 57 4.28 -6.04 -7.81
N GLY A 58 4.36 -7.37 -7.82
CA GLY A 58 4.81 -8.16 -8.97
C GLY A 58 3.67 -8.58 -9.89
N THR A 59 2.42 -8.36 -9.49
CA THR A 59 1.22 -8.81 -10.23
C THR A 59 0.33 -7.67 -10.73
N VAL A 60 0.65 -6.43 -10.34
CA VAL A 60 -0.09 -5.22 -10.71
C VAL A 60 0.86 -4.12 -11.18
N GLY A 61 0.59 -3.56 -12.37
CA GLY A 61 1.25 -2.37 -12.89
C GLY A 61 2.41 -2.67 -13.85
N HIS A 62 2.86 -1.61 -14.56
CA HIS A 62 3.92 -1.67 -15.58
C HIS A 62 5.34 -1.51 -15.02
N ALA A 63 5.49 -1.36 -13.70
CA ALA A 63 6.79 -1.24 -13.05
C ALA A 63 7.48 -2.60 -12.96
N ILE A 64 8.78 -2.63 -13.28
CA ILE A 64 9.58 -3.86 -13.18
C ILE A 64 9.77 -4.20 -11.70
N SER A 65 9.03 -5.20 -11.22
CA SER A 65 9.27 -5.86 -9.93
C SER A 65 9.96 -7.20 -10.19
N PHE A 66 10.99 -7.52 -9.39
CA PHE A 66 11.68 -8.81 -9.48
C PHE A 66 11.04 -9.90 -8.59
N GLY A 67 10.07 -9.51 -7.77
CA GLY A 67 9.33 -10.41 -6.88
C GLY A 67 7.97 -10.82 -7.42
N VAL A 68 7.28 -11.67 -6.67
CA VAL A 68 5.95 -12.22 -7.02
C VAL A 68 4.84 -11.80 -6.06
N ALA A 69 5.12 -10.87 -5.13
CA ALA A 69 4.12 -10.39 -4.17
C ALA A 69 2.93 -9.73 -4.90
N ASP A 70 1.71 -10.02 -4.43
CA ASP A 70 0.53 -9.31 -4.91
C ASP A 70 0.50 -7.86 -4.39
N ALA A 71 0.92 -7.69 -3.14
CA ALA A 71 1.21 -6.40 -2.55
C ALA A 71 2.27 -6.58 -1.46
N ALA A 72 3.36 -5.82 -1.54
CA ALA A 72 4.34 -5.61 -0.49
C ALA A 72 4.22 -4.17 -0.02
N ILE A 73 3.67 -3.97 1.17
CA ILE A 73 3.37 -2.66 1.73
C ILE A 73 4.34 -2.35 2.86
N ALA A 74 4.98 -1.19 2.81
CA ALA A 74 5.82 -0.68 3.90
C ALA A 74 5.22 0.59 4.49
N ILE A 75 5.36 0.75 5.80
CA ILE A 75 4.90 1.92 6.55
C ILE A 75 6.12 2.64 7.15
N ALA A 76 6.22 3.95 6.95
CA ALA A 76 7.29 4.79 7.49
C ALA A 76 6.78 6.20 7.87
N ASP A 77 7.67 7.08 8.32
CA ASP A 77 7.36 8.49 8.61
C ASP A 77 7.18 9.34 7.34
N ASN A 78 7.75 8.89 6.22
CA ASN A 78 7.70 9.59 4.94
C ASN A 78 7.56 8.60 3.77
N ALA A 79 6.95 9.04 2.68
CA ALA A 79 6.66 8.19 1.53
C ALA A 79 7.93 7.72 0.80
N THR A 80 9.01 8.50 0.80
CA THR A 80 10.27 8.13 0.12
C THR A 80 10.90 6.87 0.71
N LEU A 81 10.98 6.79 2.03
CA LEU A 81 11.47 5.58 2.70
C LEU A 81 10.49 4.42 2.53
N ALA A 82 9.19 4.69 2.64
CA ALA A 82 8.17 3.66 2.48
C ALA A 82 8.20 3.02 1.07
N ASP A 83 8.35 3.81 0.02
CA ASP A 83 8.48 3.36 -1.37
C ASP A 83 9.72 2.48 -1.59
N ALA A 84 10.90 3.00 -1.20
CA ALA A 84 12.15 2.27 -1.32
C ALA A 84 12.12 0.93 -0.54
N ALA A 85 11.55 0.94 0.67
CA ALA A 85 11.39 -0.26 1.48
C ALA A 85 10.39 -1.24 0.85
N ALA A 86 9.24 -0.78 0.36
CA ALA A 86 8.26 -1.62 -0.32
C ALA A 86 8.86 -2.34 -1.53
N THR A 87 9.68 -1.65 -2.31
CA THR A 87 10.43 -2.23 -3.44
C THR A 87 11.44 -3.28 -2.97
N ALA A 88 12.23 -2.99 -1.93
CA ALA A 88 13.21 -3.93 -1.40
C ALA A 88 12.55 -5.20 -0.84
N ILE A 89 11.47 -5.03 -0.08
CA ILE A 89 10.65 -6.13 0.46
C ILE A 89 10.05 -6.95 -0.68
N GLY A 90 9.40 -6.30 -1.64
CA GLY A 90 8.75 -6.94 -2.78
C GLY A 90 9.71 -7.83 -3.58
N ASN A 91 10.92 -7.34 -3.86
CA ASN A 91 11.96 -8.08 -4.58
C ASN A 91 12.44 -9.36 -3.86
N GLU A 92 12.32 -9.41 -2.53
CA GLU A 92 12.70 -10.60 -1.75
C GLU A 92 11.56 -11.63 -1.64
N VAL A 93 10.32 -11.24 -1.93
CA VAL A 93 9.19 -12.17 -2.01
C VAL A 93 9.27 -12.94 -3.32
N ARG A 94 10.04 -14.04 -3.30
CA ARG A 94 10.32 -14.90 -4.46
C ARG A 94 10.45 -16.37 -4.09
N GLY A 95 10.15 -17.25 -5.05
CA GLY A 95 10.24 -18.70 -4.88
C GLY A 95 8.89 -19.41 -4.92
N LYS A 96 8.92 -20.74 -4.73
CA LYS A 96 7.73 -21.60 -4.80
C LYS A 96 7.00 -21.74 -3.47
N ASP A 97 7.72 -21.59 -2.37
CA ASP A 97 7.17 -21.66 -1.01
C ASP A 97 6.69 -20.28 -0.58
N ARG A 98 5.38 -20.06 -0.66
CA ARG A 98 4.76 -18.75 -0.42
C ARG A 98 5.00 -18.24 1.00
N GLU A 99 4.94 -19.10 2.01
CA GLU A 99 5.08 -18.69 3.41
C GLU A 99 6.52 -18.26 3.69
N LYS A 100 7.49 -19.05 3.20
CA LYS A 100 8.91 -18.68 3.29
C LYS A 100 9.23 -17.41 2.50
N SER A 101 8.67 -17.24 1.30
CA SER A 101 8.84 -16.01 0.51
C SER A 101 8.32 -14.78 1.23
N ILE A 102 7.14 -14.88 1.88
CA ILE A 102 6.61 -13.79 2.72
C ILE A 102 7.56 -13.51 3.89
N GLN A 103 8.00 -14.56 4.59
CA GLN A 103 8.90 -14.41 5.74
C GLN A 103 10.19 -13.68 5.35
N ASN A 104 10.85 -14.05 4.26
CA ASN A 104 12.07 -13.38 3.81
C ASN A 104 11.85 -11.87 3.57
N GLY A 105 10.72 -11.50 2.95
CA GLY A 105 10.37 -10.09 2.75
C GLY A 105 10.14 -9.34 4.06
N LEU A 106 9.51 -9.98 5.05
CA LEU A 106 9.31 -9.38 6.38
C LEU A 106 10.63 -9.22 7.13
N GLU A 107 11.55 -10.19 7.03
CA GLU A 107 12.88 -10.11 7.62
C GLU A 107 13.66 -8.91 7.04
N VAL A 108 13.58 -8.67 5.72
CA VAL A 108 14.15 -7.46 5.09
C VAL A 108 13.57 -6.19 5.71
N ALA A 109 12.24 -6.12 5.93
CA ALA A 109 11.61 -4.95 6.51
C ALA A 109 12.16 -4.60 7.90
N GLU A 110 12.46 -5.60 8.73
CA GLU A 110 13.03 -5.41 10.07
C GLU A 110 14.47 -4.87 10.04
N THR A 111 15.21 -5.08 8.94
CA THR A 111 16.58 -4.56 8.79
C THR A 111 16.65 -3.11 8.34
N ILE A 112 15.55 -2.52 7.85
CA ILE A 112 15.56 -1.17 7.28
C ILE A 112 15.23 -0.15 8.36
N GLU A 113 16.21 0.67 8.73
CA GLU A 113 16.03 1.73 9.70
C GLU A 113 14.92 2.71 9.27
N GLY A 114 14.02 3.03 10.20
CA GLY A 114 12.91 3.97 9.98
C GLY A 114 11.65 3.34 9.37
N VAL A 115 11.70 2.08 8.92
CA VAL A 115 10.48 1.32 8.62
C VAL A 115 9.77 1.00 9.93
N ARG A 116 8.50 1.41 10.03
CA ARG A 116 7.66 1.16 11.20
C ARG A 116 7.11 -0.27 11.20
N GLY A 117 6.75 -0.77 10.02
CA GLY A 117 6.18 -2.09 9.83
C GLY A 117 5.90 -2.38 8.37
N ALA A 118 5.59 -3.63 8.06
CA ALA A 118 5.30 -4.09 6.72
C ALA A 118 4.14 -5.10 6.70
N PHE A 119 3.47 -5.17 5.56
CA PHE A 119 2.40 -6.12 5.28
C PHE A 119 2.56 -6.67 3.87
N ILE A 120 2.60 -7.99 3.73
CA ILE A 120 2.80 -8.67 2.45
C ILE A 120 1.62 -9.58 2.18
N ILE A 121 1.10 -9.56 0.95
CA ILE A 121 0.07 -10.46 0.43
C ILE A 121 0.67 -11.25 -0.74
N LEU A 122 0.47 -12.57 -0.73
CA LEU A 122 0.84 -13.47 -1.81
C LEU A 122 -0.20 -14.60 -1.94
N GLY A 123 -1.08 -14.47 -2.92
CA GLY A 123 -2.21 -15.35 -3.17
C GLY A 123 -3.21 -15.34 -2.02
N ASP A 124 -3.32 -16.49 -1.35
CA ASP A 124 -4.19 -16.75 -0.20
C ASP A 124 -3.46 -16.58 1.15
N LYS A 125 -2.19 -16.16 1.13
CA LYS A 125 -1.34 -15.97 2.30
C LYS A 125 -1.00 -14.51 2.49
N ALA A 126 -0.81 -14.12 3.76
CA ALA A 126 -0.33 -12.81 4.11
C ALA A 126 0.47 -12.85 5.41
N GLY A 127 1.36 -11.88 5.61
CA GLY A 127 2.16 -11.75 6.81
C GLY A 127 2.49 -10.30 7.13
N THR A 128 2.72 -10.00 8.41
CA THR A 128 2.96 -8.64 8.91
C THR A 128 4.12 -8.61 9.89
N VAL A 129 4.82 -7.48 9.98
CA VAL A 129 5.79 -7.21 11.04
C VAL A 129 5.73 -5.74 11.49
N GLY A 130 6.21 -5.47 12.70
CA GLY A 130 6.29 -4.13 13.26
C GLY A 130 4.94 -3.50 13.57
N LYS A 131 4.89 -2.17 13.50
CA LYS A 131 3.73 -1.34 13.81
C LYS A 131 3.00 -0.92 12.53
N LEU A 132 1.85 -1.52 12.30
CA LEU A 132 0.91 -1.14 11.24
C LEU A 132 -0.25 -0.30 11.80
N PRO A 133 -0.91 0.53 10.96
CA PRO A 133 -2.19 1.11 11.31
C PRO A 133 -3.25 0.04 11.55
N GLN A 134 -4.39 0.45 12.11
CA GLN A 134 -5.49 -0.47 12.38
C GLN A 134 -6.04 -1.06 11.07
N PHE A 135 -6.06 -2.38 10.95
CA PHE A 135 -6.77 -3.06 9.86
C PHE A 135 -8.27 -2.85 9.97
N ILE A 136 -8.89 -2.55 8.84
CA ILE A 136 -10.34 -2.45 8.70
C ILE A 136 -10.83 -3.29 7.53
N LYS A 137 -12.06 -3.80 7.66
CA LYS A 137 -12.79 -4.37 6.54
C LYS A 137 -13.42 -3.23 5.75
N ILE A 138 -13.09 -3.13 4.47
CA ILE A 138 -13.76 -2.20 3.56
C ILE A 138 -15.03 -2.88 3.06
N ARG A 139 -16.16 -2.17 3.18
CA ARG A 139 -17.47 -2.61 2.70
C ARG A 139 -18.01 -1.58 1.72
N GLY A 140 -18.46 -2.03 0.56
CA GLY A 140 -19.30 -1.24 -0.33
C GLY A 140 -19.01 -1.43 -1.82
N LYS A 141 -20.06 -1.27 -2.65
CA LYS A 141 -19.99 -1.14 -4.11
C LYS A 141 -19.31 0.16 -4.59
N LYS A 142 -18.56 0.83 -3.72
CA LYS A 142 -18.05 2.18 -3.94
C LYS A 142 -17.09 2.24 -5.13
N TRP A 143 -16.42 1.13 -5.44
CA TRP A 143 -15.57 0.96 -6.62
C TRP A 143 -16.35 0.70 -7.91
N GLU A 144 -17.55 0.08 -7.87
CA GLU A 144 -18.44 0.02 -9.04
C GLU A 144 -18.84 1.43 -9.49
N LEU A 145 -19.06 2.34 -8.52
CA LEU A 145 -19.41 3.74 -8.77
C LEU A 145 -18.22 4.58 -9.28
N VAL A 146 -16.99 4.28 -8.84
CA VAL A 146 -15.77 4.94 -9.35
C VAL A 146 -15.43 4.42 -10.74
N LYS A 147 -15.49 3.10 -10.98
CA LYS A 147 -15.34 2.50 -12.31
C LYS A 147 -16.37 3.05 -13.29
N GLN A 148 -17.65 3.09 -12.94
CA GLN A 148 -18.69 3.72 -13.78
C GLN A 148 -18.40 5.18 -14.13
N LYS A 149 -17.83 5.96 -13.20
CA LYS A 149 -17.44 7.36 -13.46
C LYS A 149 -16.22 7.47 -14.36
N LEU A 150 -15.27 6.55 -14.26
CA LEU A 150 -14.08 6.49 -15.12
C LEU A 150 -14.42 5.94 -16.52
N ASP A 151 -15.37 5.02 -16.63
CA ASP A 151 -15.87 4.48 -17.90
C ASP A 151 -16.58 5.53 -18.76
N PHE A 152 -17.16 6.57 -18.13
CA PHE A 152 -17.75 7.73 -18.81
C PHE A 152 -16.69 8.73 -19.30
N LEU A 153 -15.45 8.67 -18.81
CA LEU A 153 -14.39 9.54 -19.31
C LEU A 153 -13.95 9.05 -20.70
N PRO A 154 -13.69 9.96 -21.65
CA PRO A 154 -13.12 9.60 -22.94
C PRO A 154 -11.77 8.89 -22.76
N ASP A 155 -11.44 7.96 -23.66
CA ASP A 155 -10.24 7.12 -23.52
C ASP A 155 -8.93 7.91 -23.39
N PHE A 156 -8.84 9.10 -23.99
CA PHE A 156 -7.65 9.97 -23.86
C PHE A 156 -7.42 10.52 -22.44
N ILE A 157 -8.42 10.47 -21.55
CA ILE A 157 -8.29 10.85 -20.13
C ILE A 157 -7.91 9.64 -19.27
N LYS A 158 -8.18 8.42 -19.73
CA LYS A 158 -7.89 7.18 -19.00
C LYS A 158 -6.39 6.88 -18.91
N ASP A 159 -5.58 7.38 -19.84
CA ASP A 159 -4.13 7.14 -19.92
C ASP A 159 -3.28 8.01 -18.94
N ILE A 160 -3.91 8.80 -18.07
CA ILE A 160 -3.24 9.71 -17.12
C ILE A 160 -3.21 9.13 -15.67
N TYR A 161 -3.74 7.92 -15.47
CA TYR A 161 -3.76 7.22 -14.17
C TYR A 161 -3.25 5.78 -14.29
#